data_AF-A0A1C3USU2-F1
#
_entry.id   AF-A0A1C3USU2-F1
#
_cell.length_a   1.000
_cell.length_b   1.000
_cell.length_c   1.000
_cell.angle_alpha   90.00
_cell.angle_beta   90.00
_cell.angle_gamma   90.00
#
_symmetry.space_group_name_H-M   'P 1'
#
loop_
_entity.id
_entity.type
_entity.pdbx_description
1 polymer ?
#
loop_
_entity_poly.entity_id
_entity_poly.type
_entity_poly.pdbx_seq_one_letter_code
_entity_poly.pdbx_strand_id
1 'polypeptide(L)'
;MFKLIENLTAWWPVKVLEPDNDNPGSLKEETFEVEFVIRSREETKAHDKQRTELLKQLPVADDYRKDQAGATAKAEKIGAKVEAHDRKMDHLVIKNWRGVFDAKENPVPFSAAALDMALNHERIRVGINRAYDEAVSNDKARVGNSNA
;
A
#
# COMPACT_ATOMS: atom_id res chain seq x y z
N MET A 1 -11.67 -21.04 -21.11
CA MET A 1 -10.38 -21.77 -20.95
C MET A 1 -9.53 -20.99 -19.97
N PHE A 2 -9.08 -21.62 -18.88
CA PHE A 2 -8.20 -21.00 -17.89
C PHE A 2 -6.75 -20.98 -18.39
N LYS A 3 -6.00 -19.92 -18.06
CA LYS A 3 -4.58 -19.79 -18.37
C LYS A 3 -3.80 -19.59 -17.08
N LEU A 4 -2.83 -20.45 -16.82
CA LEU A 4 -1.86 -20.24 -15.76
C LEU A 4 -0.83 -19.21 -16.24
N ILE A 5 -0.70 -18.11 -15.50
CA ILE A 5 0.27 -17.05 -15.75
C ILE A 5 1.07 -16.80 -14.48
N GLU A 6 2.37 -16.54 -14.62
CA GLU A 6 3.30 -16.38 -13.50
C GLU A 6 2.97 -15.15 -12.66
N ASN A 7 2.64 -14.03 -13.32
CA ASN A 7 2.29 -12.76 -12.70
C ASN A 7 0.95 -12.27 -13.28
N LEU A 8 -0.15 -12.52 -12.56
CA LEU A 8 -1.47 -12.01 -12.95
C LEU A 8 -1.50 -10.50 -12.72
N THR A 9 -1.89 -9.74 -13.74
CA THR A 9 -2.20 -8.32 -13.56
C THR A 9 -3.70 -8.08 -13.54
N ALA A 10 -4.13 -7.17 -12.66
CA ALA A 10 -5.54 -6.81 -12.51
C ALA A 10 -5.68 -5.31 -12.25
N TRP A 11 -6.57 -4.67 -13.01
CA TRP A 11 -7.05 -3.33 -12.67
C TRP A 11 -8.01 -3.43 -11.49
N TRP A 12 -7.74 -2.67 -10.42
CA TRP A 12 -8.54 -2.69 -9.21
C TRP A 12 -8.85 -1.27 -8.73
N PRO A 13 -10.08 -1.01 -8.26
CA PRO A 13 -10.43 0.30 -7.72
C PRO A 13 -9.74 0.55 -6.39
N VAL A 14 -9.16 1.74 -6.25
CA VAL A 14 -8.56 2.27 -5.04
C VAL A 14 -9.46 3.35 -4.50
N LYS A 15 -9.91 3.19 -3.25
CA LYS A 15 -10.71 4.18 -2.53
C LYS A 15 -9.80 5.00 -1.62
N VAL A 16 -9.82 6.31 -1.78
CA VAL A 16 -9.10 7.27 -0.95
C VAL A 16 -10.10 8.07 -0.15
N LEU A 17 -9.91 8.14 1.17
CA LEU A 17 -10.72 8.96 2.05
C LEU A 17 -9.99 10.28 2.32
N GLU A 18 -10.66 11.39 2.05
CA GLU A 18 -10.13 12.73 2.27
C GLU A 18 -11.08 13.52 3.18
N PRO A 19 -10.57 14.45 4.01
CA PRO A 19 -11.44 15.40 4.71
C PRO A 19 -12.34 16.15 3.72
N ASP A 20 -13.63 16.20 4.03
CA ASP A 20 -14.58 16.96 3.24
C ASP A 20 -14.52 18.44 3.65
N ASN A 21 -14.02 19.28 2.75
CA ASN A 21 -13.90 20.72 3.00
C ASN A 21 -15.26 21.43 2.97
N ASP A 22 -16.26 20.87 2.29
CA ASP A 22 -17.60 21.43 2.19
C ASP A 22 -18.47 20.99 3.38
N ASN A 23 -18.15 19.84 3.99
CA ASN A 23 -18.83 19.31 5.17
C ASN A 23 -17.82 19.02 6.31
N PRO A 24 -17.38 20.04 7.07
CA PRO A 24 -16.38 19.86 8.13
C PRO A 24 -16.73 18.73 9.11
N GLY A 25 -15.79 17.81 9.32
CA GLY A 25 -15.95 16.65 10.20
C GLY A 25 -16.43 15.37 9.50
N SER A 26 -16.72 15.41 8.19
CA SER A 26 -16.95 14.21 7.39
C SER A 26 -15.75 13.89 6.48
N LEU A 27 -15.80 12.69 5.89
CA LEU A 27 -14.83 12.23 4.89
C LEU A 27 -15.54 12.08 3.54
N LYS A 28 -14.88 12.54 2.48
CA LYS A 28 -15.24 12.28 1.09
C LYS A 28 -14.46 11.07 0.59
N GLU A 29 -15.12 10.18 -0.14
CA GLU A 29 -14.47 9.07 -0.83
C GLU A 29 -14.23 9.45 -2.29
N GLU A 30 -12.97 9.36 -2.72
CA GLU A 30 -12.55 9.48 -4.10
C GLU A 30 -12.03 8.13 -4.60
N THR A 31 -12.15 7.86 -5.90
CA THR A 31 -11.72 6.58 -6.48
C THR A 31 -10.85 6.79 -7.72
N PHE A 32 -9.78 6.01 -7.80
CA PHE A 32 -8.98 5.82 -9.01
C PHE A 32 -8.69 4.32 -9.19
N GLU A 33 -8.03 3.92 -10.27
CA GLU A 33 -7.72 2.51 -10.51
C GLU A 33 -6.21 2.29 -10.62
N VAL A 34 -5.75 1.18 -10.04
CA VAL A 34 -4.36 0.73 -10.11
C VAL A 34 -4.30 -0.60 -10.84
N GLU A 35 -3.31 -0.78 -11.71
CA GLU A 35 -2.96 -2.08 -12.25
C GLU A 35 -1.98 -2.76 -11.30
N PHE A 36 -2.49 -3.75 -10.54
CA PHE A 36 -1.69 -4.54 -9.62
C PHE A 36 -1.05 -5.74 -10.31
N VAL A 37 0.13 -6.13 -9.82
CA VAL A 37 0.80 -7.39 -10.10
C VAL A 37 0.62 -8.31 -8.90
N ILE A 38 -0.16 -9.37 -9.10
CA ILE A 38 -0.37 -10.42 -8.11
C ILE A 38 0.79 -11.40 -8.23
N ARG A 39 1.70 -11.34 -7.26
CA ARG A 39 2.91 -12.15 -7.21
C ARG A 39 2.66 -13.51 -6.58
N SER A 40 3.54 -14.47 -6.86
CA SER A 40 3.49 -15.78 -6.23
C SER A 40 3.80 -15.70 -4.73
N ARG A 41 3.30 -16.69 -3.98
CA ARG A 41 3.58 -16.82 -2.55
C ARG A 41 5.08 -16.95 -2.23
N GLU A 42 5.87 -17.54 -3.13
CA GLU A 42 7.31 -17.69 -2.92
C GLU A 42 8.04 -16.35 -3.00
N GLU A 43 7.64 -15.49 -3.96
CA GLU A 43 8.19 -14.14 -4.10
C GLU A 43 7.83 -13.24 -2.93
N THR A 44 6.57 -13.29 -2.45
CA THR A 44 6.14 -12.48 -1.31
C THR A 44 6.76 -12.94 0.01
N LYS A 45 6.96 -14.25 0.21
CA LYS A 45 7.51 -14.83 1.44
C LYS A 45 8.90 -14.28 1.79
N ALA A 46 9.75 -14.03 0.80
CA ALA A 46 11.08 -13.46 1.05
C ALA A 46 10.97 -12.03 1.58
N HIS A 47 10.06 -11.22 1.03
CA HIS A 47 9.77 -9.87 1.46
C HIS A 47 9.18 -9.85 2.88
N ASP A 48 8.17 -10.69 3.15
CA ASP A 48 7.52 -10.79 4.46
C ASP A 48 8.51 -11.18 5.56
N LYS A 49 9.42 -12.12 5.25
CA LYS A 49 10.46 -12.55 6.20
C LYS A 49 11.41 -11.41 6.55
N GLN A 50 11.85 -10.64 5.55
CA GLN A 50 12.73 -9.48 5.76
C GLN A 50 12.03 -8.40 6.59
N ARG A 51 10.77 -8.10 6.28
CA ARG A 51 9.94 -7.16 7.05
C ARG A 51 9.79 -7.59 8.50
N THR A 52 9.48 -8.86 8.73
CA THR A 52 9.36 -9.44 10.07
C THR A 52 10.67 -9.31 10.86
N GLU A 53 11.81 -9.55 10.21
CA GLU A 53 13.12 -9.42 10.86
C GLU A 53 13.49 -7.97 11.20
N LEU A 54 13.05 -7.01 10.39
CA LEU A 54 13.17 -5.58 10.72
C LEU A 54 12.31 -5.23 11.95
N LEU A 55 11.06 -5.68 11.99
CA LEU A 55 10.14 -5.37 13.09
C LEU A 55 10.62 -5.93 14.44
N LYS A 56 11.27 -7.10 14.46
CA LYS A 56 11.88 -7.65 15.69
C LYS A 56 12.98 -6.77 16.29
N GLN A 57 13.55 -5.86 15.51
CA GLN A 57 14.58 -4.93 15.99
C GLN A 57 13.98 -3.71 16.70
N LEU A 58 12.66 -3.52 16.66
CA LEU A 58 12.00 -2.44 17.39
C LEU A 58 12.29 -2.56 18.90
N PRO A 59 12.49 -1.43 19.58
CA PRO A 59 12.62 -1.43 21.04
C PRO A 59 11.36 -1.98 21.71
N VAL A 60 11.55 -2.64 22.85
CA VAL A 60 10.46 -3.11 23.71
C VAL A 60 10.27 -2.17 24.89
N ALA A 61 9.19 -2.35 25.66
CA ALA A 61 8.86 -1.47 26.80
C ALA A 61 10.01 -1.28 27.79
N ASP A 62 10.81 -2.32 28.04
CA ASP A 62 11.96 -2.26 28.93
C ASP A 62 13.08 -1.32 28.40
N ASP A 63 13.27 -1.24 27.09
CA ASP A 63 14.25 -0.35 26.47
C ASP A 63 13.88 1.11 26.73
N TYR A 64 12.60 1.46 26.56
CA TYR A 64 12.10 2.81 26.83
C TYR A 64 12.21 3.21 28.29
N ARG A 65 12.03 2.26 29.22
CA ARG A 65 12.20 2.55 30.66
C ARG A 65 13.66 2.81 31.03
N LYS A 66 14.61 2.18 30.34
CA LYS A 66 16.05 2.31 30.60
C LYS A 66 16.65 3.54 29.92
N ASP A 67 16.29 3.76 28.67
CA ASP A 67 16.79 4.86 27.84
C ASP A 67 15.73 5.26 26.82
N GLN A 68 14.88 6.21 27.22
CA GLN A 68 13.80 6.69 26.37
C GLN A 68 14.31 7.33 25.07
N ALA A 69 15.41 8.10 25.14
CA ALA A 69 15.95 8.80 23.99
C ALA A 69 16.58 7.82 22.99
N GLY A 70 17.41 6.88 23.47
CA GLY A 70 18.01 5.84 22.63
C GLY A 70 16.99 4.88 22.04
N ALA A 71 15.96 4.50 22.81
CA ALA A 71 14.86 3.68 22.30
C ALA A 71 14.08 4.40 21.19
N THR A 72 13.78 5.70 21.37
CA THR A 72 13.10 6.52 20.34
C THR A 72 13.92 6.59 19.06
N ALA A 73 15.21 6.95 19.14
CA ALA A 73 16.09 7.02 17.99
C ALA A 73 16.24 5.67 17.27
N LYS A 74 16.25 4.56 18.03
CA LYS A 74 16.24 3.21 17.45
C LYS A 74 14.92 2.91 16.73
N ALA A 75 13.78 3.25 17.32
CA ALA A 75 12.46 3.05 16.72
C ALA A 75 12.34 3.81 15.39
N GLU A 76 12.75 5.09 15.34
CA GLU A 76 12.76 5.89 14.12
C GLU A 76 13.63 5.25 13.03
N LYS A 77 14.85 4.82 13.38
CA LYS A 77 15.77 4.18 12.44
C LYS A 77 15.23 2.86 11.88
N ILE A 78 14.58 2.04 12.72
CA ILE A 78 13.97 0.79 12.28
C ILE A 78 12.70 1.07 11.47
N GLY A 79 11.89 2.04 11.88
CA GLY A 79 10.72 2.52 11.13
C GLY A 79 11.08 2.92 9.71
N ALA A 80 12.09 3.77 9.54
CA ALA A 80 12.56 4.18 8.21
C ALA A 80 13.04 3.00 7.34
N LYS A 81 13.63 1.95 7.94
CA LYS A 81 14.00 0.73 7.20
C LYS A 81 12.78 -0.09 6.78
N VAL A 82 11.78 -0.20 7.65
CA VAL A 82 10.52 -0.88 7.34
C VAL A 82 9.80 -0.13 6.21
N GLU A 83 9.72 1.19 6.28
CA GLU A 83 9.12 2.02 5.23
C GLU A 83 9.86 1.89 3.90
N ALA A 84 11.19 1.94 3.90
CA ALA A 84 11.98 1.74 2.69
C ALA A 84 11.83 0.33 2.10
N HIS A 85 11.61 -0.68 2.96
CA HIS A 85 11.35 -2.06 2.55
C HIS A 85 9.94 -2.22 1.96
N ASP A 86 8.93 -1.65 2.60
CA ASP A 86 7.54 -1.66 2.15
C ASP A 86 7.42 -0.89 0.81
N ARG A 87 8.09 0.25 0.67
CA ARG A 87 8.14 1.02 -0.59
C ARG A 87 8.70 0.20 -1.76
N LYS A 88 9.70 -0.65 -1.53
CA LYS A 88 10.19 -1.55 -2.59
C LYS A 88 9.11 -2.53 -3.05
N MET A 89 8.23 -2.98 -2.15
CA MET A 89 7.12 -3.84 -2.53
C MET A 89 6.10 -3.08 -3.37
N ASP A 90 5.77 -1.85 -2.97
CA ASP A 90 4.80 -1.03 -3.71
C ASP A 90 5.21 -0.89 -5.18
N HIS A 91 6.48 -0.58 -5.45
CA HIS A 91 7.03 -0.50 -6.81
C HIS A 91 7.08 -1.85 -7.56
N LEU A 92 7.03 -2.98 -6.84
CA LEU A 92 6.99 -4.32 -7.44
C LEU A 92 5.57 -4.78 -7.74
N VAL A 93 4.57 -4.27 -7.02
CA VAL A 93 3.17 -4.70 -7.15
C VAL A 93 2.31 -3.70 -7.89
N ILE A 94 2.75 -2.45 -8.07
CA ILE A 94 2.03 -1.40 -8.78
C ILE A 94 2.70 -1.18 -10.14
N LYS A 95 1.99 -1.51 -11.21
CA LYS A 95 2.53 -1.42 -12.58
C LYS A 95 2.06 -0.18 -13.33
N ASN A 96 0.85 0.30 -13.01
CA ASN A 96 0.22 1.43 -13.68
C ASN A 96 -0.92 2.00 -12.83
N TRP A 97 -1.47 3.14 -13.24
CA TRP A 97 -2.73 3.68 -12.73
C TRP A 97 -3.54 4.41 -13.80
N ARG A 98 -4.80 4.70 -13.52
CA ARG A 98 -5.64 5.61 -14.30
C ARG A 98 -6.65 6.31 -13.39
N GLY A 99 -7.15 7.46 -13.84
CA GLY A 99 -8.07 8.28 -13.04
C GLY A 99 -7.37 9.14 -11.98
N VAL A 100 -6.07 9.42 -12.15
CA VAL A 100 -5.30 10.32 -11.29
C VAL A 100 -5.10 11.64 -12.03
N PHE A 101 -5.48 12.75 -11.39
CA PHE A 101 -5.41 14.09 -11.97
C PHE A 101 -4.74 15.06 -11.00
N ASP A 102 -4.07 16.07 -11.54
CA ASP A 102 -3.54 17.18 -10.75
C ASP A 102 -4.62 18.24 -10.44
N ALA A 103 -4.25 19.28 -9.69
CA ALA A 103 -5.16 20.37 -9.32
C ALA A 103 -5.66 21.21 -10.52
N LYS A 104 -5.11 21.02 -11.71
CA LYS A 104 -5.53 21.66 -12.97
C LYS A 104 -6.27 20.69 -13.88
N GLU A 105 -6.69 19.54 -13.34
CA GLU A 105 -7.41 18.47 -14.05
C GLU A 105 -6.58 17.82 -15.18
N ASN A 106 -5.25 17.95 -15.16
CA ASN A 106 -4.41 17.22 -16.10
C ASN A 106 -4.20 15.79 -15.59
N PRO A 107 -4.30 14.77 -16.45
CA PRO A 107 -3.94 13.40 -16.08
C PRO A 107 -2.49 13.35 -15.60
N VAL A 108 -2.25 12.71 -14.46
CA VAL A 108 -0.89 12.41 -13.97
C VAL A 108 -0.51 11.02 -14.49
N PRO A 109 0.41 10.91 -15.47
CA PRO A 109 0.81 9.61 -15.99
C PRO A 109 1.56 8.81 -14.94
N PHE A 110 1.41 7.49 -14.99
CA PHE A 110 2.16 6.62 -14.09
C PHE A 110 3.67 6.72 -14.36
N SER A 111 4.44 6.87 -13.30
CA SER A 111 5.90 6.80 -13.30
C SER A 111 6.38 6.48 -11.88
N ALA A 112 7.62 6.00 -11.73
CA ALA A 112 8.20 5.75 -10.41
C ALA A 112 8.18 7.01 -9.52
N ALA A 113 8.50 8.18 -10.08
CA ALA A 113 8.47 9.44 -9.35
C ALA A 113 7.05 9.84 -8.92
N ALA A 114 6.04 9.64 -9.79
CA ALA A 114 4.66 9.92 -9.44
C ALA A 114 4.13 8.94 -8.38
N LEU A 115 4.50 7.66 -8.47
CA LEU A 115 4.18 6.67 -7.45
C LEU A 115 4.83 7.04 -6.11
N ASP A 116 6.10 7.44 -6.10
CA ASP A 116 6.77 7.86 -4.88
C ASP A 116 6.12 9.08 -4.23
N MET A 117 5.71 10.06 -5.05
CA MET A 117 4.94 11.22 -4.61
C MET A 117 3.61 10.79 -3.99
N ALA A 118 2.85 9.91 -4.66
CA ALA A 118 1.58 9.42 -4.16
C ALA A 118 1.72 8.63 -2.84
N LEU A 119 2.72 7.75 -2.73
CA LEU A 119 3.00 6.97 -1.52
C LEU A 119 3.48 7.83 -0.33
N ASN A 120 3.95 9.06 -0.57
CA ASN A 120 4.22 10.03 0.49
C ASN A 120 2.96 10.64 1.10
N HIS A 121 1.79 10.42 0.50
CA HIS A 121 0.50 10.79 1.07
C HIS A 121 -0.13 9.59 1.76
N GLU A 122 -0.18 9.62 3.09
CA GLU A 122 -0.65 8.48 3.91
C GLU A 122 -2.04 7.98 3.50
N ARG A 123 -2.99 8.88 3.17
CA ARG A 123 -4.33 8.51 2.71
C ARG A 123 -4.33 7.69 1.42
N ILE A 124 -3.41 8.01 0.49
CA ILE A 124 -3.27 7.29 -0.78
C ILE A 124 -2.60 5.95 -0.54
N ARG A 125 -1.51 5.94 0.24
CA ARG A 125 -0.79 4.71 0.62
C ARG A 125 -1.72 3.69 1.29
N VAL A 126 -2.52 4.12 2.26
CA VAL A 126 -3.51 3.27 2.95
C VAL A 126 -4.57 2.76 1.97
N GLY A 127 -5.09 3.61 1.09
CA GLY A 127 -6.06 3.20 0.06
C GLY A 127 -5.51 2.13 -0.87
N ILE A 128 -4.27 2.32 -1.37
CA ILE A 128 -3.59 1.36 -2.26
C ILE A 128 -3.35 0.04 -1.55
N ASN A 129 -2.82 0.04 -0.32
CA ASN A 129 -2.54 -1.18 0.43
C ASN A 129 -3.81 -2.00 0.66
N ARG A 130 -4.89 -1.33 1.07
CA ARG A 130 -6.20 -1.97 1.20
C ARG A 130 -6.68 -2.55 -0.12
N ALA A 131 -6.58 -1.81 -1.22
CA ALA A 131 -7.00 -2.29 -2.53
C ALA A 131 -6.18 -3.50 -2.99
N TYR A 132 -4.87 -3.52 -2.71
CA TYR A 132 -4.01 -4.66 -3.02
C TYR A 132 -4.39 -5.89 -2.19
N ASP A 133 -4.57 -5.73 -0.88
CA ASP A 133 -5.03 -6.80 0.02
C ASP A 133 -6.35 -7.40 -0.47
N GLU A 134 -7.27 -6.56 -0.94
CA GLU A 134 -8.55 -6.96 -1.51
C GLU A 134 -8.39 -7.72 -2.83
N ALA A 135 -7.46 -7.31 -3.70
CA ALA A 135 -7.18 -7.95 -4.98
C ALA A 135 -6.53 -9.33 -4.83
N VAL A 136 -5.68 -9.53 -3.81
CA VAL A 136 -4.99 -10.81 -3.57
C VAL A 136 -5.75 -11.75 -2.63
N SER A 137 -6.71 -11.23 -1.85
CA SER A 137 -7.54 -12.04 -0.97
C SER A 137 -8.71 -12.67 -1.73
N ASN A 138 -8.78 -14.00 -1.74
CA ASN A 138 -9.90 -14.75 -2.31
C ASN A 138 -11.27 -14.43 -1.66
N ASP A 139 -11.29 -13.73 -0.52
CA ASP A 139 -12.52 -13.46 0.25
C ASP A 139 -13.42 -12.38 -0.34
N LYS A 140 -12.90 -11.40 -1.13
CA LYS A 140 -13.77 -10.40 -1.77
C LYS A 140 -14.31 -10.82 -3.14
N ALA A 141 -13.59 -11.66 -3.88
CA ALA A 141 -14.13 -12.31 -5.08
C ALA A 141 -15.35 -13.20 -4.74
N ARG A 142 -15.45 -13.69 -3.50
CA ARG A 142 -16.58 -14.51 -3.02
C ARG A 142 -17.87 -13.72 -2.75
N VAL A 143 -17.80 -12.41 -2.48
CA VAL A 143 -19.00 -11.60 -2.15
C VAL A 143 -19.68 -11.03 -3.41
N GLY A 144 -18.96 -10.95 -4.54
CA GLY A 144 -19.51 -10.47 -5.81
C GLY A 144 -20.16 -11.54 -6.70
N ASN A 145 -19.99 -12.83 -6.40
CA ASN A 145 -20.41 -13.95 -7.26
C ASN A 145 -21.61 -14.76 -6.72
N SER A 146 -22.36 -14.24 -5.74
CA SER A 146 -23.52 -14.92 -5.16
C SER A 146 -24.88 -14.47 -5.72
N ASN A 147 -24.91 -13.78 -6.86
CA ASN A 147 -26.14 -13.55 -7.63
C ASN A 147 -26.00 -14.16 -9.04
N ALA A 148 -26.13 -15.49 -9.12
CA ALA A 148 -26.49 -16.24 -10.31
C ALA A 148 -27.41 -17.39 -9.90
#